data_AF-A0A524D3T0-F1
#
_entry.id   AF-A0A524D3T0-F1
#
_cell.length_a   1.000
_cell.length_b   1.000
_cell.length_c   1.000
_cell.angle_alpha   90.00
_cell.angle_beta   90.00
_cell.angle_gamma   90.00
#
_symmetry.space_group_name_H-M   'P 1'
#
loop_
_entity.id
_entity.type
_entity.pdbx_description
1 polymer ?
#
loop_
_entity_poly.entity_id
_entity_poly.type
_entity_poly.pdbx_seq_one_letter_code
_entity_poly.pdbx_strand_id
1 'polypeptide(L)'
;MVVDTQNEQPRYRIHLDKVGVKNLKTFVITERSGLRHHLIPEVEITIDLPADLKGVHMSRLVESMTEVISEEFSVYKSVEELQVHILEALRKKHSFRRGEVKFDFELGYASRTPVSKKRTWEICDVTATTVVEDAKPIMHTAEVRVVGNTTCPHCMANNKGLTHMQRAIGTLRLTGEISEIPSYGSMIDVIERSFSSKTYSLLKLEDEK
;
A
#
# COMPACT_ATOMS: atom_id res chain seq x y z
N MET A 1 19.69 25.30 26.71
CA MET A 1 18.58 24.44 27.19
C MET A 1 17.57 24.33 26.08
N VAL A 2 17.23 23.12 25.64
CA VAL A 2 16.14 22.89 24.68
C VAL A 2 14.86 22.80 25.50
N VAL A 3 13.87 23.63 25.20
CA VAL A 3 12.57 23.60 25.87
C VAL A 3 11.65 22.65 25.10
N ASP A 4 11.17 21.61 25.76
CA ASP A 4 10.20 20.67 25.19
C ASP A 4 8.79 21.25 25.28
N THR A 5 8.41 22.00 24.25
CA THR A 5 7.08 22.62 24.18
C THR A 5 5.98 21.63 23.78
N GLN A 6 6.31 20.44 23.25
CA GLN A 6 5.31 19.51 22.71
C GLN A 6 4.47 18.87 23.81
N ASN A 7 5.10 18.63 24.96
CA ASN A 7 4.47 18.08 26.16
C ASN A 7 3.78 19.13 27.05
N GLU A 8 3.77 20.41 26.66
CA GLU A 8 3.03 21.44 27.37
C GLU A 8 1.52 21.34 27.11
N GLN A 9 0.72 21.93 28.00
CA GLN A 9 -0.73 22.06 27.74
C GLN A 9 -1.01 23.14 26.69
N PRO A 10 -1.86 22.86 25.69
CA PRO A 10 -2.22 23.85 24.69
C PRO A 10 -3.20 24.90 25.26
N ARG A 11 -3.14 26.11 24.71
CA ARG A 11 -4.10 27.19 25.02
C ARG A 11 -5.53 26.82 24.62
N TYR A 12 -5.67 26.07 23.52
CA TYR A 12 -6.94 25.54 23.04
C TYR A 12 -6.87 24.01 23.07
N ARG A 13 -7.69 23.38 23.90
CA ARG A 13 -7.70 21.93 24.09
C ARG A 13 -8.55 21.27 23.02
N ILE A 14 -7.96 21.06 21.85
CA ILE A 14 -8.60 20.44 20.70
C ILE A 14 -7.91 19.10 20.44
N HIS A 15 -8.70 18.03 20.37
CA HIS A 15 -8.21 16.72 19.95
C HIS A 15 -7.91 16.75 18.44
N LEU A 16 -6.77 16.20 18.01
CA LEU A 16 -6.47 16.02 16.58
C LEU A 16 -6.56 14.55 16.23
N ASP A 17 -7.42 14.22 15.25
CA ASP A 17 -7.63 12.83 14.85
C ASP A 17 -6.38 12.20 14.19
N LYS A 18 -5.57 13.02 13.52
CA LYS A 18 -4.33 12.60 12.83
C LYS A 18 -3.26 13.69 12.88
N VAL A 19 -2.10 13.33 13.41
CA VAL A 19 -0.88 14.13 13.38
C VAL A 19 0.32 13.22 13.12
N GLY A 20 1.28 13.66 12.30
CA GLY A 20 2.45 12.87 12.00
C GLY A 20 3.19 13.33 10.75
N VAL A 21 3.80 12.38 10.04
CA VAL A 21 4.69 12.63 8.90
C VAL A 21 4.13 11.98 7.65
N LYS A 22 4.29 12.65 6.50
CA LYS A 22 3.88 12.18 5.17
C LYS A 22 5.04 12.26 4.19
N ASN A 23 4.90 11.55 3.08
CA ASN A 23 5.82 11.56 1.94
C ASN A 23 7.26 11.12 2.28
N LEU A 24 7.38 10.20 3.25
CA LEU A 24 8.68 9.63 3.62
C LEU A 24 9.00 8.43 2.74
N LYS A 25 10.02 8.53 1.88
CA LYS A 25 10.48 7.40 1.08
C LYS A 25 11.47 6.55 1.89
N THR A 26 11.26 5.25 1.88
CA THR A 26 12.15 4.28 2.55
C THR A 26 12.36 3.05 1.68
N PHE A 27 13.37 2.23 1.99
CA PHE A 27 13.65 0.98 1.30
C PHE A 27 13.25 -0.19 2.21
N VAL A 28 12.47 -1.12 1.66
CA VAL A 28 11.94 -2.26 2.40
C VAL A 28 12.18 -3.53 1.60
N ILE A 29 12.58 -4.60 2.30
CA ILE A 29 12.64 -5.95 1.73
C ILE A 29 11.58 -6.80 2.41
N THR A 30 10.70 -7.42 1.62
CA THR A 30 9.75 -8.42 2.12
C THR A 30 9.97 -9.75 1.41
N GLU A 31 9.70 -10.87 2.07
CA GLU A 31 9.78 -12.21 1.48
C GLU A 31 8.50 -13.00 1.73
N ARG A 32 7.74 -13.24 0.66
CA ARG A 32 6.51 -14.04 0.73
C ARG A 32 6.62 -15.23 -0.21
N SER A 33 6.36 -16.43 0.33
CA SER A 33 6.38 -17.67 -0.46
C SER A 33 7.69 -17.90 -1.24
N GLY A 34 8.83 -17.51 -0.66
CA GLY A 34 10.16 -17.63 -1.27
C GLY A 34 10.49 -16.58 -2.34
N LEU A 35 9.62 -15.58 -2.56
CA LEU A 35 9.89 -14.43 -3.43
C LEU A 35 10.22 -13.20 -2.60
N ARG A 36 11.43 -12.66 -2.81
CA ARG A 36 11.85 -11.38 -2.25
C ARG A 36 11.37 -10.22 -3.11
N HIS A 37 10.74 -9.24 -2.47
CA HIS A 37 10.33 -7.98 -3.07
C HIS A 37 11.16 -6.85 -2.46
N HIS A 38 11.82 -6.11 -3.33
CA HIS A 38 12.53 -4.88 -2.98
C HIS A 38 11.62 -3.71 -3.31
N LEU A 39 11.13 -3.02 -2.28
CA LEU A 39 10.12 -1.98 -2.39
C LEU A 39 10.69 -0.64 -1.94
N ILE A 40 10.23 0.44 -2.59
CA ILE A 40 10.55 1.81 -2.19
C ILE A 40 9.23 2.52 -1.87
N PRO A 41 8.55 2.19 -0.75
CA PRO A 41 7.27 2.81 -0.42
C PRO A 41 7.43 4.28 -0.03
N GLU A 42 6.43 5.06 -0.41
CA GLU A 42 6.12 6.35 0.20
C GLU A 42 5.25 6.10 1.44
N VAL A 43 5.72 6.56 2.59
CA VAL A 43 5.16 6.25 3.89
C VAL A 43 4.51 7.48 4.51
N GLU A 44 3.30 7.28 5.01
CA GLU A 44 2.61 8.18 5.92
C GLU A 44 2.41 7.47 7.27
N ILE A 45 2.79 8.16 8.35
CA ILE A 45 2.61 7.69 9.74
C ILE A 45 1.85 8.77 10.49
N THR A 46 0.72 8.39 11.07
CA THR A 46 -0.10 9.31 11.86
C THR A 46 -0.57 8.65 13.14
N ILE A 47 -0.69 9.45 14.20
CA ILE A 47 -1.32 9.08 15.47
C ILE A 47 -2.37 10.13 15.83
N ASP A 48 -3.30 9.81 16.72
CA ASP A 48 -4.15 10.81 17.34
C ASP A 48 -3.37 11.64 18.38
N LEU A 49 -3.81 12.88 18.58
CA LEU A 49 -3.27 13.77 19.61
C LEU A 49 -4.36 14.10 20.63
N PRO A 50 -4.19 13.65 21.88
CA PRO A 50 -5.01 14.07 23.01
C PRO A 50 -5.03 15.61 23.17
N ALA A 51 -6.17 16.15 23.58
CA ALA A 51 -6.42 17.59 23.68
C ALA A 51 -5.57 18.30 24.77
N ASP A 52 -4.92 17.54 25.63
CA ASP A 52 -4.03 17.98 26.70
C ASP A 52 -2.56 18.14 26.27
N LEU A 53 -2.20 17.64 25.08
CA LEU A 53 -0.86 17.79 24.50
C LEU A 53 -0.84 18.87 23.43
N LYS A 54 0.19 19.71 23.45
CA LYS A 54 0.35 20.80 22.46
C LYS A 54 0.86 20.31 21.11
N GLY A 55 1.55 19.17 21.06
CA GLY A 55 1.96 18.56 19.81
C GLY A 55 2.68 17.22 19.96
N VAL A 56 3.21 16.72 18.85
CA VAL A 56 3.89 15.43 18.76
C VAL A 56 5.35 15.61 18.42
N HIS A 57 6.19 14.78 19.03
CA HIS A 57 7.60 14.62 18.68
C HIS A 57 7.75 13.92 17.33
N MET A 58 7.64 14.68 16.23
CA MET A 58 7.65 14.16 14.85
C MET A 58 8.88 13.30 14.52
N SER A 59 10.06 13.71 14.98
CA SER A 59 11.31 12.97 14.75
C SER A 59 11.29 11.57 15.36
N ARG A 60 10.62 11.39 16.51
CA ARG A 60 10.51 10.10 17.18
C ARG A 60 9.60 9.12 16.44
N LEU A 61 8.61 9.62 15.68
CA LEU A 61 7.79 8.77 14.80
C LEU A 61 8.67 8.16 13.70
N VAL A 62 9.49 9.00 13.06
CA VAL A 62 10.41 8.57 11.99
C VAL A 62 11.48 7.64 12.54
N GLU A 63 12.06 7.97 13.70
CA GLU A 63 13.05 7.15 14.39
C GLU A 63 12.50 5.76 14.70
N SER A 64 11.30 5.65 15.28
CA SER A 64 10.66 4.37 15.60
C SER A 64 10.45 3.51 14.36
N MET A 65 9.99 4.12 13.25
CA MET A 65 9.84 3.39 12.00
C MET A 65 11.21 2.94 11.45
N THR A 66 12.20 3.82 11.49
CA THR A 66 13.53 3.57 10.92
C THR A 66 14.24 2.44 11.66
N GLU A 67 14.11 2.38 12.99
CA GLU A 67 14.63 1.28 13.80
C GLU A 67 14.02 -0.06 13.41
N VAL A 68 12.70 -0.12 13.18
CA VAL A 68 12.02 -1.35 12.74
C VAL A 68 12.50 -1.75 11.34
N ILE A 69 12.62 -0.80 10.40
CA ILE A 69 13.02 -1.10 9.02
C ILE A 69 14.51 -1.47 8.93
N SER A 70 15.37 -0.86 9.75
CA SER A 70 16.83 -1.01 9.66
C SER A 70 17.39 -2.15 10.51
N GLU A 71 16.53 -2.95 11.15
CA GLU A 71 16.97 -4.15 11.86
C GLU A 71 17.53 -5.13 10.82
N GLU A 72 18.87 -5.20 10.71
CA GLU A 72 19.64 -5.77 9.58
C GLU A 72 19.32 -7.24 9.23
N PHE A 73 18.55 -7.95 10.06
CA PHE A 73 18.16 -9.35 9.89
C PHE A 73 16.67 -9.55 9.61
N SER A 74 15.86 -8.49 9.65
CA SER A 74 14.40 -8.59 9.59
C SER A 74 13.91 -8.53 8.14
N VAL A 75 13.88 -9.71 7.48
CA VAL A 75 13.08 -9.89 6.27
C VAL A 75 11.64 -10.17 6.70
N TYR A 76 10.79 -9.16 6.62
CA TYR A 76 9.36 -9.30 6.95
C TYR A 76 8.65 -10.16 5.90
N LYS A 77 7.65 -10.96 6.32
CA LYS A 77 6.93 -11.82 5.38
C LYS A 77 6.04 -11.02 4.44
N SER A 78 5.62 -9.84 4.87
CA SER A 78 4.73 -8.97 4.10
C SER A 78 4.77 -7.52 4.58
N VAL A 79 4.17 -6.62 3.78
CA VAL A 79 4.07 -5.18 4.13
C VAL A 79 3.15 -4.98 5.33
N GLU A 80 2.08 -5.78 5.41
CA GLU A 80 1.10 -5.77 6.49
C GLU A 80 1.75 -6.10 7.85
N GLU A 81 2.58 -7.14 7.89
CA GLU A 81 3.33 -7.52 9.09
C GLU A 81 4.30 -6.39 9.52
N LEU A 82 5.05 -5.82 8.56
CA LEU A 82 5.92 -4.68 8.83
C LEU A 82 5.15 -3.47 9.39
N GLN A 83 3.99 -3.14 8.82
CA GLN A 83 3.17 -2.02 9.30
C GLN A 83 2.68 -2.23 10.74
N VAL A 84 2.33 -3.48 11.11
CA VAL A 84 1.99 -3.83 12.49
C VAL A 84 3.19 -3.61 13.41
N HIS A 85 4.38 -4.11 13.04
CA HIS A 85 5.59 -3.92 13.85
C HIS A 85 5.96 -2.44 14.04
N ILE A 86 5.79 -1.61 12.99
CA ILE A 86 5.99 -0.16 13.10
C ILE A 86 5.00 0.44 14.12
N LEU A 87 3.72 0.09 14.05
CA LEU A 87 2.70 0.59 14.98
C LEU A 87 2.94 0.12 16.42
N GLU A 88 3.39 -1.11 16.62
CA GLU A 88 3.78 -1.63 17.94
C GLU A 88 5.00 -0.89 18.51
N ALA A 89 6.02 -0.64 17.70
CA ALA A 89 7.21 0.12 18.10
C ALA A 89 6.83 1.57 18.47
N LEU A 90 5.99 2.21 17.66
CA LEU A 90 5.45 3.53 17.96
C LEU A 90 4.73 3.55 19.30
N ARG A 91 3.90 2.54 19.58
CA ARG A 91 3.10 2.46 20.82
C ARG A 91 3.93 2.27 22.08
N LYS A 92 5.16 1.74 21.96
CA LYS A 92 6.13 1.66 23.06
C LYS A 92 6.75 3.02 23.40
N LYS A 93 6.86 3.93 22.42
CA LYS A 93 7.52 5.25 22.59
C LYS A 93 6.53 6.41 22.71
N HIS A 94 5.29 6.22 22.25
CA HIS A 94 4.25 7.24 22.20
C HIS A 94 2.92 6.69 22.71
N SER A 95 2.29 7.42 23.62
CA SER A 95 0.91 7.13 24.04
C SER A 95 -0.04 7.70 23.00
N PHE A 96 -0.77 6.84 22.30
CA PHE A 96 -1.83 7.21 21.36
C PHE A 96 -2.96 6.17 21.44
N ARG A 97 -4.19 6.61 21.19
CA ARG A 97 -5.36 5.74 21.13
C ARG A 97 -5.52 5.12 19.74
N ARG A 98 -5.17 5.87 18.69
CA ARG A 98 -5.30 5.48 17.28
C ARG A 98 -3.99 5.78 16.54
N GLY A 99 -3.43 4.76 15.91
CA GLY A 99 -2.25 4.88 15.05
C GLY A 99 -2.56 4.33 13.66
N GLU A 100 -1.97 4.96 12.64
CA GLU A 100 -2.15 4.58 11.25
C GLU A 100 -0.83 4.70 10.50
N VAL A 101 -0.49 3.65 9.75
CA VAL A 101 0.64 3.62 8.83
C VAL A 101 0.11 3.28 7.44
N LYS A 102 0.45 4.10 6.46
CA LYS A 102 0.09 3.93 5.05
C LYS A 102 1.35 3.85 4.20
N PHE A 103 1.44 2.83 3.36
CA PHE A 103 2.51 2.62 2.40
C PHE A 103 1.90 2.67 1.00
N ASP A 104 2.41 3.55 0.14
CA ASP A 104 2.13 3.57 -1.29
C ASP A 104 3.37 3.11 -2.05
N PHE A 105 3.26 2.07 -2.88
CA PHE A 105 4.40 1.52 -3.61
C PHE A 105 3.98 0.85 -4.92
N GLU A 106 4.94 0.72 -5.83
CA GLU A 106 4.81 -0.10 -7.03
C GLU A 106 5.20 -1.54 -6.72
N LEU A 107 4.36 -2.49 -7.15
CA LEU A 107 4.60 -3.93 -7.03
C LEU A 107 4.82 -4.53 -8.41
N GLY A 108 6.05 -5.05 -8.62
CA GLY A 108 6.37 -5.87 -9.78
C GLY A 108 5.87 -7.30 -9.61
N TYR A 109 5.17 -7.84 -10.59
CA TYR A 109 4.67 -9.22 -10.59
C TYR A 109 4.97 -9.92 -11.92
N ALA A 110 5.23 -11.22 -11.84
CA ALA A 110 5.55 -12.01 -13.02
C ALA A 110 4.27 -12.29 -13.85
N SER A 111 4.37 -12.09 -15.16
CA SER A 111 3.32 -12.43 -16.11
C SER A 111 3.89 -13.25 -17.27
N ARG A 112 3.01 -13.75 -18.14
CA ARG A 112 3.37 -14.48 -19.36
C ARG A 112 2.54 -14.00 -20.54
N THR A 113 3.20 -13.77 -21.67
CA THR A 113 2.52 -13.44 -22.92
C THR A 113 1.54 -14.54 -23.35
N PRO A 114 0.44 -14.18 -24.03
CA PRO A 114 -0.65 -15.10 -24.30
C PRO A 114 -0.28 -16.26 -25.23
N VAL A 115 0.53 -16.02 -26.27
CA VAL A 115 0.85 -17.02 -27.31
C VAL A 115 2.30 -17.51 -27.15
N SER A 116 3.27 -16.60 -27.16
CA SER A 116 4.70 -16.92 -27.10
C SER A 116 5.18 -17.42 -25.73
N LYS A 117 4.33 -17.29 -24.69
CA LYS A 117 4.56 -17.69 -23.29
C LYS A 117 5.83 -17.13 -22.67
N LYS A 118 6.37 -16.04 -23.23
CA LYS A 118 7.55 -15.34 -22.71
C LYS A 118 7.21 -14.75 -21.36
N ARG A 119 8.13 -14.94 -20.41
CA ARG A 119 8.01 -14.35 -19.08
C ARG A 119 8.24 -12.85 -19.17
N THR A 120 7.30 -12.08 -18.63
CA THR A 120 7.37 -10.63 -18.49
C THR A 120 7.23 -10.24 -17.03
N TRP A 121 7.48 -8.96 -16.74
CA TRP A 121 7.20 -8.35 -15.45
C TRP A 121 6.27 -7.18 -15.71
N GLU A 122 5.14 -7.18 -15.02
CA GLU A 122 4.21 -6.06 -15.04
C GLU A 122 4.27 -5.35 -13.69
N ILE A 123 3.84 -4.10 -13.66
CA ILE A 123 3.89 -3.24 -12.48
C ILE A 123 2.46 -2.77 -12.20
N CYS A 124 2.08 -2.79 -10.92
CA CYS A 124 0.82 -2.21 -10.44
C CYS A 124 1.09 -1.34 -9.22
N ASP A 125 0.20 -0.37 -8.96
CA ASP A 125 0.28 0.42 -7.73
C ASP A 125 -0.45 -0.31 -6.61
N VAL A 126 0.15 -0.30 -5.42
CA VAL A 126 -0.43 -0.87 -4.20
C VAL A 126 -0.41 0.19 -3.11
N THR A 127 -1.56 0.37 -2.46
CA THR A 127 -1.69 1.15 -1.23
C THR A 127 -2.07 0.20 -0.11
N ALA A 128 -1.19 0.05 0.87
CA ALA A 128 -1.41 -0.76 2.06
C ALA A 128 -1.55 0.16 3.27
N THR A 129 -2.65 0.07 4.03
CA THR A 129 -2.88 0.91 5.21
C THR A 129 -3.26 0.04 6.39
N THR A 130 -2.55 0.18 7.51
CA THR A 130 -2.86 -0.50 8.75
C THR A 130 -3.27 0.50 9.81
N VAL A 131 -4.35 0.22 10.52
CA VAL A 131 -4.89 1.04 11.61
C VAL A 131 -4.98 0.20 12.88
N VAL A 132 -4.41 0.72 13.96
CA VAL A 132 -4.56 0.18 15.32
C VAL A 132 -5.34 1.20 16.14
N GLU A 133 -6.39 0.76 16.83
CA GLU A 133 -7.16 1.59 17.75
C GLU A 133 -7.47 0.81 19.04
N ASP A 134 -7.47 1.49 20.18
CA ASP A 134 -7.79 0.90 21.47
C ASP A 134 -9.14 0.18 21.46
N ALA A 135 -9.15 -1.02 22.05
CA ALA A 135 -10.32 -1.89 22.17
C ALA A 135 -10.99 -2.26 20.82
N LYS A 136 -10.24 -2.17 19.70
CA LYS A 136 -10.68 -2.62 18.37
C LYS A 136 -9.65 -3.59 17.76
N PRO A 137 -10.08 -4.50 16.87
CA PRO A 137 -9.14 -5.32 16.10
C PRO A 137 -8.26 -4.45 15.20
N ILE A 138 -7.09 -4.97 14.83
CA ILE A 138 -6.20 -4.33 13.85
C ILE A 138 -6.88 -4.43 12.49
N MET A 139 -7.14 -3.27 11.89
CA MET A 139 -7.77 -3.19 10.57
C MET A 139 -6.71 -2.93 9.51
N HIS A 140 -6.75 -3.70 8.44
CA HIS A 140 -5.89 -3.53 7.28
C HIS A 140 -6.73 -3.19 6.05
N THR A 141 -6.23 -2.26 5.24
CA THR A 141 -6.81 -1.91 3.95
C THR A 141 -5.76 -2.11 2.88
N ALA A 142 -6.04 -3.02 1.96
CA ALA A 142 -5.27 -3.23 0.75
C ALA A 142 -6.03 -2.63 -0.43
N GLU A 143 -5.36 -1.76 -1.19
CA GLU A 143 -5.83 -1.27 -2.48
C GLU A 143 -4.80 -1.63 -3.55
N VAL A 144 -5.29 -2.21 -4.64
CA VAL A 144 -4.47 -2.51 -5.81
C VAL A 144 -5.06 -1.81 -7.03
N ARG A 145 -4.20 -1.18 -7.81
CA ARG A 145 -4.53 -0.45 -9.03
C ARG A 145 -3.81 -1.07 -10.22
N VAL A 146 -4.57 -1.63 -11.15
CA VAL A 146 -4.04 -2.33 -12.33
C VAL A 146 -4.54 -1.66 -13.60
N VAL A 147 -3.65 -1.55 -14.59
CA VAL A 147 -3.99 -1.04 -15.92
C VAL A 147 -4.42 -2.20 -16.81
N GLY A 148 -5.49 -2.01 -17.57
CA GLY A 148 -5.97 -2.98 -18.54
C GLY A 148 -6.55 -2.32 -19.78
N ASN A 149 -6.88 -3.13 -20.78
CA ASN A 149 -7.52 -2.67 -22.01
C ASN A 149 -9.02 -2.99 -21.98
N THR A 150 -9.82 -2.00 -22.36
CA THR A 150 -11.28 -2.16 -22.54
C THR A 150 -11.64 -1.91 -23.99
N THR A 151 -12.56 -2.73 -24.51
CA THR A 151 -13.12 -2.59 -25.86
C THR A 151 -14.62 -2.32 -25.77
N CYS A 152 -15.16 -1.59 -26.74
CA CYS A 152 -16.57 -1.22 -26.76
C CYS A 152 -17.41 -2.29 -27.50
N PRO A 153 -18.21 -3.11 -26.78
CA PRO A 153 -19.04 -4.12 -27.45
C PRO A 153 -20.08 -3.48 -28.38
N HIS A 154 -20.58 -2.28 -28.04
CA HIS A 154 -21.52 -1.55 -28.87
C HIS A 154 -20.91 -1.11 -30.20
N CYS A 155 -19.67 -0.61 -30.20
CA CYS A 155 -18.97 -0.23 -31.43
C CYS A 155 -18.70 -1.45 -32.31
N MET A 156 -18.23 -2.54 -31.70
CA MET A 156 -17.96 -3.82 -32.38
C MET A 156 -19.19 -4.37 -33.11
N ALA A 157 -20.35 -4.33 -32.45
CA ALA A 157 -21.62 -4.81 -33.02
C ALA A 157 -22.08 -3.96 -34.23
N ASN A 158 -21.77 -2.67 -34.25
CA ASN A 158 -22.25 -1.73 -35.28
C ASN A 158 -21.22 -1.44 -36.39
N ASN A 159 -19.96 -1.87 -36.25
CA ASN A 159 -18.88 -1.52 -37.19
C ASN A 159 -18.15 -2.75 -37.75
N LYS A 160 -18.90 -3.76 -38.22
CA LYS A 160 -18.34 -4.97 -38.89
C LYS A 160 -17.21 -5.64 -38.09
N GLY A 161 -17.33 -5.67 -36.75
CA GLY A 161 -16.32 -6.25 -35.86
C GLY A 161 -15.16 -5.32 -35.48
N LEU A 162 -15.08 -4.11 -36.04
CA LEU A 162 -14.12 -3.10 -35.62
C LEU A 162 -14.63 -2.34 -34.39
N THR A 163 -13.74 -2.05 -33.45
CA THR A 163 -14.06 -1.28 -32.23
C THR A 163 -12.91 -0.37 -31.86
N HIS A 164 -13.22 0.72 -31.16
CA HIS A 164 -12.20 1.45 -30.41
C HIS A 164 -11.80 0.67 -29.16
N MET A 165 -10.59 0.96 -28.67
CA MET A 165 -10.06 0.48 -27.41
C MET A 165 -9.45 1.64 -26.63
N GLN A 166 -9.45 1.53 -25.31
CA GLN A 166 -8.70 2.45 -24.45
C GLN A 166 -8.10 1.71 -23.26
N ARG A 167 -7.04 2.30 -22.71
CA ARG A 167 -6.53 1.91 -21.41
C ARG A 167 -7.49 2.37 -20.33
N ALA A 168 -7.82 1.47 -19.42
CA ALA A 168 -8.61 1.73 -18.23
C ALA A 168 -7.78 1.37 -17.00
N ILE A 169 -8.14 1.95 -15.88
CA ILE A 169 -7.52 1.66 -14.59
C ILE A 169 -8.59 1.04 -13.70
N GLY A 170 -8.32 -0.17 -13.22
CA GLY A 170 -9.17 -0.91 -12.31
C GLY A 170 -8.57 -0.82 -10.91
N THR A 171 -9.39 -0.44 -9.94
CA THR A 171 -8.98 -0.32 -8.54
C THR A 171 -9.85 -1.24 -7.70
N LEU A 172 -9.23 -2.13 -6.94
CA LEU A 172 -9.89 -2.96 -5.94
C LEU A 172 -9.36 -2.58 -4.56
N ARG A 173 -10.26 -2.18 -3.66
CA ARG A 173 -9.96 -1.86 -2.27
C ARG A 173 -10.73 -2.80 -1.36
N LEU A 174 -10.03 -3.43 -0.42
CA LEU A 174 -10.60 -4.30 0.60
C LEU A 174 -10.13 -3.84 1.98
N THR A 175 -11.05 -3.82 2.94
CA THR A 175 -10.78 -3.46 4.34
C THR A 175 -11.33 -4.55 5.25
N GLY A 176 -10.52 -5.04 6.18
CA GLY A 176 -10.86 -6.14 7.07
C GLY A 176 -9.74 -6.41 8.06
N GLU A 177 -9.84 -7.50 8.82
CA GLU A 177 -8.70 -7.97 9.60
C GLU A 177 -7.60 -8.51 8.67
N ILE A 178 -6.33 -8.48 9.10
CA ILE A 178 -5.18 -8.88 8.25
C ILE A 178 -5.35 -10.31 7.69
N SER A 179 -5.92 -11.23 8.47
CA SER A 179 -6.18 -12.61 8.07
C SER A 179 -7.25 -12.76 6.98
N GLU A 180 -8.12 -11.76 6.81
CA GLU A 180 -9.22 -11.76 5.85
C GLU A 180 -8.82 -11.12 4.52
N ILE A 181 -7.70 -10.39 4.48
CA ILE A 181 -7.23 -9.70 3.29
C ILE A 181 -6.55 -10.70 2.34
N PRO A 182 -7.03 -10.85 1.10
CA PRO A 182 -6.39 -11.72 0.13
C PRO A 182 -5.03 -11.18 -0.30
N SER A 183 -4.19 -12.04 -0.89
CA SER A 183 -2.90 -11.58 -1.42
C SER A 183 -3.08 -10.56 -2.56
N TYR A 184 -2.13 -9.64 -2.70
CA TYR A 184 -2.12 -8.69 -3.82
C TYR A 184 -2.23 -9.41 -5.17
N GLY A 185 -1.55 -10.55 -5.34
CA GLY A 185 -1.65 -11.36 -6.57
C GLY A 185 -3.08 -11.83 -6.88
N SER A 186 -3.84 -12.24 -5.86
CA SER A 186 -5.26 -12.61 -6.02
C SER A 186 -6.12 -11.40 -6.41
N MET A 187 -5.86 -10.24 -5.81
CA MET A 187 -6.56 -8.99 -6.15
C MET A 187 -6.26 -8.55 -7.59
N ILE A 188 -4.98 -8.61 -8.00
CA ILE A 188 -4.53 -8.32 -9.37
C ILE A 188 -5.26 -9.22 -10.36
N ASP A 189 -5.29 -10.53 -10.13
CA ASP A 189 -5.93 -11.50 -11.04
C ASP A 189 -7.43 -11.23 -11.22
N VAL A 190 -8.14 -10.85 -10.14
CA VAL A 190 -9.57 -10.46 -10.22
C VAL A 190 -9.76 -9.23 -11.10
N ILE A 191 -8.94 -8.19 -10.91
CA ILE A 191 -9.02 -6.97 -11.73
C ILE A 191 -8.66 -7.28 -13.19
N GLU A 192 -7.57 -8.01 -13.43
CA GLU A 192 -7.10 -8.35 -14.77
C GLU A 192 -8.13 -9.16 -15.57
N ARG A 193 -8.85 -10.08 -14.93
CA ARG A 193 -9.95 -10.85 -15.55
C ARG A 193 -11.19 -10.02 -15.85
N SER A 194 -11.33 -8.85 -15.23
CA SER A 194 -12.46 -7.95 -15.45
C SER A 194 -12.28 -7.08 -16.69
N PHE A 195 -11.07 -7.00 -17.25
CA PHE A 195 -10.80 -6.27 -18.48
C PHE A 195 -11.05 -7.13 -19.73
N SER A 196 -11.28 -6.46 -20.87
CA SER A 196 -11.36 -7.13 -22.17
C SER A 196 -10.03 -7.80 -22.54
N SER A 197 -8.91 -7.19 -22.14
CA SER A 197 -7.57 -7.78 -22.24
C SER A 197 -6.63 -7.16 -21.21
N LYS A 198 -5.63 -7.93 -20.77
CA LYS A 198 -4.53 -7.45 -19.91
C LYS A 198 -3.61 -6.51 -20.70
N THR A 199 -2.82 -5.72 -19.99
CA THR A 199 -1.63 -5.09 -20.59
C THR A 199 -0.43 -6.01 -20.43
N TYR A 200 0.48 -5.94 -21.40
CA TYR A 200 1.75 -6.64 -21.34
C TYR A 200 2.85 -5.67 -21.73
N SER A 201 3.95 -5.66 -20.98
CA SER A 201 5.11 -4.82 -21.24
C SER A 201 5.90 -5.28 -22.48
N LEU A 202 5.73 -6.54 -22.89
CA LEU A 202 6.33 -7.12 -24.07
C LEU A 202 5.30 -7.97 -24.81
N LEU A 203 5.09 -7.70 -26.10
CA LEU A 203 4.34 -8.56 -27.02
C LEU A 203 5.21 -8.85 -28.24
N LYS A 204 5.05 -10.04 -28.82
CA LYS A 204 5.55 -10.38 -30.16
C LYS A 204 4.40 -10.36 -31.15
N LEU A 205 4.72 -10.34 -32.45
CA LEU A 205 3.73 -10.31 -33.53
C LEU A 205 2.66 -11.41 -33.39
N GLU A 206 3.04 -12.59 -32.91
CA GLU A 206 2.13 -13.70 -32.66
C GLU A 206 1.23 -13.49 -31.43
N ASP A 207 1.65 -12.68 -30.46
CA ASP A 207 0.88 -12.32 -29.27
C ASP A 207 -0.09 -11.15 -29.51
N GLU A 208 0.14 -10.35 -30.56
CA GLU A 208 -0.69 -9.20 -30.93
C GLU A 208 -1.92 -9.56 -31.77
N LYS A 209 -1.95 -10.78 -32.32
CA LYS A 209 -3.07 -11.31 -33.10
C LYS A 209 -4.21 -11.80 -32.21
#